data_AF-A0A8J3P031-F1
#
_entry.id   AF-A0A8J3P031-F1
#
_cell.length_a   1.000
_cell.length_b   1.000
_cell.length_c   1.000
_cell.angle_alpha   90.00
_cell.angle_beta   90.00
_cell.angle_gamma   90.00
#
_symmetry.space_group_name_H-M   'P 1'
#
loop_
_entity.id
_entity.type
_entity.pdbx_description
1 polymer ?
#
loop_
_entity_poly.entity_id
_entity_poly.type
_entity_poly.pdbx_seq_one_letter_code
_entity_poly.pdbx_strand_id
1 'polypeptide(L)'
;MRVATEGSNEKRAREYQADRRRAERGTVLGPLDAAILRYTGQYLHGATVPRRLPDAVDPALLPQVMRVIATAEQACAGMRIGLDPRRGNRATDKRDWDRMAAAVDAAVRRAHPELVDDAVRTVSFLMCSEAVDRARSTPVEGDEEAADDHADLGESARKSALSFTDDKDGEKKWLRDGPRTASAVFWEFVADRSAGDNEVFTIEDEELGEGIQLHFYADSIARITTVRPGEAGSDPQYRVEYSLVDGLGGYRNLVSAFVRGGCAALEQHGPWMSDVADFERARRRRDAR
;
A
#
# COMPACT_ATOMS: atom_id res chain seq x y z
N MET A 1 4.70 -16.62 64.78
CA MET A 1 5.16 -15.58 63.84
C MET A 1 5.19 -16.17 62.44
N ARG A 2 4.25 -15.77 61.56
CA ARG A 2 4.26 -16.16 60.14
C ARG A 2 4.89 -15.02 59.35
N VAL A 3 5.93 -15.34 58.59
CA VAL A 3 6.66 -14.40 57.73
C VAL A 3 5.79 -14.10 56.51
N ALA A 4 5.36 -12.84 56.38
CA ALA A 4 4.77 -12.31 55.17
C ALA A 4 5.91 -11.83 54.25
N THR A 5 6.37 -12.69 53.36
CA THR A 5 7.13 -12.28 52.17
C THR A 5 6.20 -12.43 50.97
N GLU A 6 5.30 -11.44 50.85
CA GLU A 6 4.49 -11.22 49.65
C GLU A 6 5.47 -10.83 48.53
N GLY A 7 5.77 -11.78 47.63
CA GLY A 7 6.66 -11.53 46.49
C GLY A 7 6.14 -10.37 45.65
N SER A 8 7.04 -9.51 45.17
CA SER A 8 6.69 -8.39 44.30
C SER A 8 5.96 -8.89 43.05
N ASN A 9 4.67 -8.60 42.96
CA ASN A 9 3.86 -8.95 41.80
C ASN A 9 4.18 -7.97 40.65
N GLU A 10 5.25 -8.25 39.91
CA GLU A 10 5.72 -7.43 38.79
C GLU A 10 4.63 -7.15 37.74
N LYS A 11 3.73 -8.13 37.52
CA LYS A 11 2.58 -7.97 36.61
C LYS A 11 1.66 -6.84 37.09
N ARG A 12 1.31 -6.85 38.38
CA ARG A 12 0.48 -5.81 39.01
C ARG A 12 1.15 -4.43 38.97
N ALA A 13 2.47 -4.37 39.13
CA ALA A 13 3.23 -3.13 38.99
C ALA A 13 3.20 -2.57 37.56
N ARG A 14 3.32 -3.43 36.54
CA ARG A 14 3.24 -3.04 35.11
C ARG A 14 1.84 -2.55 34.73
N GLU A 15 0.79 -3.23 35.20
CA GLU A 15 -0.61 -2.80 34.98
C GLU A 15 -0.85 -1.42 35.61
N TYR A 16 -0.43 -1.23 36.87
CA TYR A 16 -0.53 0.06 37.56
C TYR A 16 0.19 1.20 36.80
N GLN A 17 1.41 0.94 36.29
CA GLN A 17 2.14 1.92 35.49
C GLN A 17 1.46 2.23 34.15
N ALA A 18 0.81 1.24 33.53
CA ALA A 18 0.07 1.44 32.28
C ALA A 18 -1.19 2.29 32.52
N ASP A 19 -1.94 2.00 33.58
CA ASP A 19 -3.12 2.77 33.97
C ASP A 19 -2.76 4.19 34.42
N ARG A 20 -1.68 4.36 35.19
CA ARG A 20 -1.19 5.69 35.60
C ARG A 20 -0.83 6.55 34.39
N ARG A 21 -0.10 6.00 33.42
CA ARG A 21 0.25 6.73 32.18
C ARG A 21 -0.99 7.13 31.36
N ARG A 22 -2.06 6.33 31.38
CA ARG A 22 -3.34 6.67 30.71
C ARG A 22 -4.08 7.77 31.47
N ALA A 23 -4.16 7.66 32.79
CA ALA A 23 -4.76 8.68 33.63
C ALA A 23 -4.03 10.03 33.52
N GLU A 24 -2.70 10.03 33.42
CA GLU A 24 -1.88 11.24 33.15
C GLU A 24 -2.23 11.89 31.79
N ARG A 25 -2.75 11.13 30.82
CA ARG A 25 -3.26 11.64 29.53
C ARG A 25 -4.77 11.94 29.55
N GLY A 26 -5.43 11.82 30.70
CA GLY A 26 -6.87 12.03 30.85
C GLY A 26 -7.74 10.87 30.36
N THR A 27 -7.17 9.69 30.10
CA THR A 27 -7.92 8.51 29.63
C THR A 27 -8.22 7.56 30.79
N VAL A 28 -9.50 7.27 31.02
CA VAL A 28 -9.97 6.24 31.96
C VAL A 28 -10.66 5.15 31.16
N LEU A 29 -10.20 3.91 31.31
CA LEU A 29 -10.75 2.77 30.57
C LEU A 29 -11.96 2.19 31.30
N GLY A 30 -13.07 2.01 30.58
CA GLY A 30 -14.14 1.15 31.02
C GLY A 30 -13.74 -0.33 30.97
N PRO A 31 -14.56 -1.24 31.54
CA PRO A 31 -14.28 -2.68 31.52
C PRO A 31 -14.12 -3.24 30.10
N LEU A 32 -14.95 -2.77 29.16
CA LEU A 32 -14.88 -3.19 27.76
C LEU A 32 -13.65 -2.63 27.05
N ASP A 33 -13.28 -1.37 27.28
CA ASP A 33 -12.06 -0.77 26.72
C ASP A 33 -10.82 -1.54 27.16
N ALA A 34 -10.71 -1.82 28.46
CA ALA A 34 -9.61 -2.61 29.00
C ALA A 34 -9.57 -4.03 28.41
N ALA A 35 -10.74 -4.66 28.22
CA ALA A 35 -10.84 -5.97 27.58
C ALA A 35 -10.37 -5.93 26.10
N ILE A 36 -10.72 -4.90 25.33
CA ILE A 36 -10.25 -4.69 23.95
C ILE A 36 -8.73 -4.50 23.91
N LEU A 37 -8.19 -3.66 24.80
CA LEU A 37 -6.74 -3.45 24.85
C LEU A 37 -5.99 -4.72 25.26
N ARG A 38 -6.56 -5.57 26.12
CA ARG A 38 -5.96 -6.87 26.46
C ARG A 38 -6.06 -7.86 25.32
N TYR A 39 -7.22 -7.93 24.66
CA TYR A 39 -7.45 -8.76 23.48
C TYR A 39 -6.45 -8.48 22.37
N THR A 40 -6.06 -7.23 22.18
CA THR A 40 -5.13 -6.80 21.14
C THR A 40 -3.66 -6.77 21.58
N GLY A 41 -3.36 -7.12 22.83
CA GLY A 41 -2.03 -7.02 23.43
C GLY A 41 -1.55 -5.59 23.73
N GLN A 42 -2.36 -4.57 23.47
CA GLN A 42 -2.01 -3.15 23.65
C GLN A 42 -2.14 -2.65 25.10
N TYR A 43 -2.70 -3.45 26.02
CA TYR A 43 -2.98 -3.02 27.39
C TYR A 43 -1.72 -2.62 28.19
N LEU A 44 -0.61 -3.36 28.03
CA LEU A 44 0.65 -3.05 28.72
C LEU A 44 1.58 -2.19 27.85
N HIS A 45 1.58 -2.48 26.54
CA HIS A 45 2.52 -1.93 25.57
C HIS A 45 1.78 -1.47 24.31
N GLY A 46 1.29 -0.24 24.33
CA GLY A 46 0.57 0.40 23.21
C GLY A 46 1.39 0.66 21.93
N ALA A 47 2.59 0.08 21.84
CA ALA A 47 3.52 0.21 20.71
C ALA A 47 3.90 -1.13 20.08
N THR A 48 3.34 -2.25 20.58
CA THR A 48 3.54 -3.57 19.97
C THR A 48 2.62 -3.73 18.76
N VAL A 49 2.96 -4.62 17.83
CA VAL A 49 2.03 -4.96 16.73
C VAL A 49 0.84 -5.69 17.35
N PRO A 50 -0.40 -5.19 17.18
CA PRO A 50 -1.59 -5.79 17.77
C PRO A 50 -1.83 -7.20 17.22
N ARG A 51 -2.33 -8.09 18.07
CA ARG A 51 -2.68 -9.48 17.73
C ARG A 51 -3.89 -9.92 18.53
N ARG A 52 -4.63 -10.91 18.05
CA ARG A 52 -5.77 -11.49 18.76
C ARG A 52 -5.30 -12.40 19.92
N LEU A 53 -5.68 -12.05 21.14
CA LEU A 53 -5.34 -12.75 22.39
C LEU A 53 -6.63 -13.03 23.19
N PRO A 54 -7.51 -13.95 22.75
CA PRO A 54 -8.76 -14.24 23.44
C PRO A 54 -8.55 -14.69 24.89
N ASP A 55 -7.47 -15.45 25.16
CA ASP A 55 -7.13 -15.95 26.50
C ASP A 55 -6.68 -14.84 27.48
N ALA A 56 -6.38 -13.64 26.98
CA ALA A 56 -6.01 -12.49 27.81
C ALA A 56 -7.23 -11.71 28.33
N VAL A 57 -8.44 -12.10 27.91
CA VAL A 57 -9.71 -11.44 28.24
C VAL A 57 -10.50 -12.29 29.23
N ASP A 58 -11.22 -11.64 30.14
CA ASP A 58 -12.22 -12.32 30.96
C ASP A 58 -13.28 -12.99 30.07
N PRO A 59 -13.54 -14.31 30.22
CA PRO A 59 -14.56 -15.01 29.43
C PRO A 59 -15.93 -14.34 29.43
N ALA A 60 -16.30 -13.61 30.50
CA ALA A 60 -17.58 -12.89 30.56
C ALA A 60 -17.63 -11.66 29.62
N LEU A 61 -16.47 -11.05 29.33
CA LEU A 61 -16.35 -9.88 28.45
C LEU A 61 -16.01 -10.26 27.00
N LEU A 62 -15.46 -11.45 26.78
CA LEU A 62 -15.05 -11.92 25.46
C LEU A 62 -16.16 -11.82 24.39
N PRO A 63 -17.43 -12.23 24.64
CA PRO A 63 -18.49 -12.07 23.64
C PRO A 63 -18.73 -10.62 23.23
N GLN A 64 -18.51 -9.67 24.14
CA GLN A 64 -18.68 -8.24 23.86
C GLN A 64 -17.51 -7.72 23.01
N VAL A 65 -16.28 -8.11 23.36
CA VAL A 65 -15.08 -7.81 22.55
C VAL A 65 -15.24 -8.36 21.13
N MET A 66 -15.69 -9.61 20.98
CA MET A 66 -15.89 -10.21 19.67
C MET A 66 -16.93 -9.49 18.82
N ARG A 67 -17.96 -8.87 19.41
CA ARG A 67 -18.92 -8.03 18.67
C ARG A 67 -18.27 -6.74 18.13
N VAL A 68 -17.38 -6.12 18.90
CA VAL A 68 -16.62 -4.95 18.45
C VAL A 68 -15.70 -5.34 17.28
N ILE A 69 -14.99 -6.47 17.41
CA ILE A 69 -14.12 -6.99 16.34
C ILE A 69 -14.93 -7.34 15.09
N ALA A 70 -16.06 -8.03 15.22
CA ALA A 70 -16.91 -8.35 14.08
C ALA A 70 -17.45 -7.09 13.35
N THR A 71 -17.73 -6.02 14.10
CA THR A 71 -18.13 -4.73 13.51
C THR A 71 -17.00 -4.12 12.68
N ALA A 72 -15.78 -4.16 13.21
CA ALA A 72 -14.60 -3.69 12.51
C ALA A 72 -14.29 -4.54 11.26
N GLU A 73 -14.36 -5.87 11.37
CA GLU A 73 -14.18 -6.81 10.25
C GLU A 73 -15.19 -6.54 9.13
N GLN A 74 -16.46 -6.35 9.48
CA GLN A 74 -17.51 -6.03 8.52
C GLN A 74 -17.26 -4.69 7.83
N ALA A 75 -16.75 -3.70 8.56
CA ALA A 75 -16.45 -2.37 8.03
C ALA A 75 -15.28 -2.37 7.04
N CYS A 76 -14.27 -3.22 7.26
CA CYS A 76 -13.12 -3.36 6.37
C CYS A 76 -13.24 -4.52 5.36
N ALA A 77 -14.39 -5.18 5.28
CA ALA A 77 -14.60 -6.27 4.35
C ALA A 77 -14.35 -5.83 2.89
N GLY A 78 -13.53 -6.59 2.16
CA GLY A 78 -13.14 -6.29 0.78
C GLY A 78 -12.09 -5.18 0.63
N MET A 79 -11.73 -4.46 1.70
CA MET A 79 -10.65 -3.47 1.66
C MET A 79 -9.28 -4.16 1.70
N ARG A 80 -8.32 -3.59 0.97
CA ARG A 80 -6.93 -4.05 0.94
C ARG A 80 -5.99 -2.90 1.31
N ILE A 81 -4.83 -3.25 1.88
CA ILE A 81 -3.70 -2.35 2.05
C ILE A 81 -2.59 -2.83 1.13
N GLY A 82 -2.31 -2.07 0.08
CA GLY A 82 -1.22 -2.35 -0.83
C GLY A 82 0.14 -2.19 -0.16
N LEU A 83 1.13 -2.95 -0.62
CA LEU A 83 2.53 -2.64 -0.36
C LEU A 83 2.96 -1.45 -1.22
N ASP A 84 3.76 -0.53 -0.66
CA ASP A 84 4.32 0.62 -1.40
C ASP A 84 5.78 0.36 -1.74
N PRO A 85 6.08 -0.12 -2.97
CA PRO A 85 7.44 -0.49 -3.37
C PRO A 85 8.37 0.73 -3.44
N ARG A 86 7.84 1.94 -3.57
CA ARG A 86 8.61 3.21 -3.58
C ARG A 86 9.26 3.52 -2.22
N ARG A 87 8.87 2.78 -1.18
CA ARG A 87 9.37 2.92 0.19
C ARG A 87 10.03 1.62 0.68
N GLY A 88 10.34 0.72 -0.26
CA GLY A 88 10.97 -0.58 -0.04
C GLY A 88 10.00 -1.75 0.19
N ASN A 89 10.56 -2.96 0.16
CA ASN A 89 9.88 -4.27 0.18
C ASN A 89 8.80 -4.52 1.24
N ARG A 90 8.74 -3.72 2.31
CA ARG A 90 7.80 -3.93 3.43
C ARG A 90 6.94 -2.73 3.76
N ALA A 91 7.12 -1.62 3.04
CA ALA A 91 6.33 -0.43 3.25
C ALA A 91 4.91 -0.63 2.74
N THR A 92 3.99 0.15 3.30
CA THR A 92 2.55 0.03 3.03
C THR A 92 2.06 1.35 2.45
N ASP A 93 1.03 1.27 1.61
CA ASP A 93 0.36 2.45 1.10
C ASP A 93 -0.36 3.16 2.26
N LYS A 94 0.14 4.35 2.61
CA LYS A 94 -0.40 5.17 3.69
C LYS A 94 -1.87 5.55 3.44
N ARG A 95 -2.27 5.82 2.18
CA ARG A 95 -3.65 6.19 1.86
C ARG A 95 -4.58 5.02 2.07
N ASP A 96 -4.17 3.81 1.68
CA ASP A 96 -4.97 2.60 1.94
C ASP A 96 -5.10 2.35 3.45
N TRP A 97 -4.01 2.52 4.19
CA TRP A 97 -4.00 2.43 5.64
C TRP A 97 -4.98 3.42 6.29
N ASP A 98 -4.89 4.70 5.92
CA ASP A 98 -5.73 5.76 6.47
C ASP A 98 -7.21 5.54 6.10
N ARG A 99 -7.50 5.09 4.86
CA ARG A 99 -8.85 4.76 4.40
C ARG A 99 -9.47 3.62 5.22
N MET A 100 -8.72 2.54 5.45
CA MET A 100 -9.19 1.42 6.25
C MET A 100 -9.38 1.82 7.72
N ALA A 101 -8.41 2.52 8.30
CA ALA A 101 -8.48 2.98 9.68
C ALA A 101 -9.70 3.90 9.91
N ALA A 102 -9.98 4.80 8.97
CA ALA A 102 -11.15 5.69 9.03
C ALA A 102 -12.48 4.95 8.89
N ALA A 103 -12.57 3.96 7.99
CA ALA A 103 -13.77 3.13 7.83
C ALA A 103 -14.09 2.34 9.10
N VAL A 104 -13.07 1.71 9.70
CA VAL A 104 -13.20 0.96 10.96
C VAL A 104 -13.55 1.89 12.11
N ASP A 105 -12.84 3.01 12.28
CA ASP A 105 -13.10 3.99 13.35
C ASP A 105 -14.55 4.48 13.30
N ALA A 106 -15.01 4.92 12.12
CA ALA A 106 -16.37 5.42 11.94
C ALA A 106 -17.45 4.35 12.22
N ALA A 107 -17.22 3.10 11.82
CA ALA A 107 -18.16 2.01 12.06
C ALA A 107 -18.22 1.61 13.54
N VAL A 108 -17.05 1.48 14.19
CA VAL A 108 -16.97 1.12 15.60
C VAL A 108 -17.57 2.20 16.47
N ARG A 109 -17.28 3.49 16.22
CA ARG A 109 -17.89 4.60 16.97
C ARG A 109 -19.41 4.67 16.82
N ARG A 110 -19.92 4.31 15.64
CA ARG A 110 -21.38 4.27 15.40
C ARG A 110 -22.06 3.16 16.19
N ALA A 111 -21.44 1.98 16.27
CA ALA A 111 -22.01 0.82 16.95
C ALA A 111 -21.76 0.81 18.47
N HIS A 112 -20.67 1.43 18.91
CA HIS A 112 -20.18 1.43 20.29
C HIS A 112 -19.71 2.84 20.69
N PRO A 113 -20.64 3.82 20.81
CA PRO A 113 -20.32 5.21 21.10
C PRO A 113 -19.68 5.43 22.49
N GLU A 114 -19.80 4.46 23.39
CA GLU A 114 -19.23 4.48 24.73
C GLU A 114 -17.74 4.14 24.78
N LEU A 115 -17.16 3.59 23.70
CA LEU A 115 -15.74 3.24 23.66
C LEU A 115 -14.84 4.47 23.62
N VAL A 116 -13.75 4.42 24.37
CA VAL A 116 -12.76 5.51 24.36
C VAL A 116 -11.86 5.44 23.12
N ASP A 117 -11.25 6.57 22.76
CA ASP A 117 -10.39 6.69 21.58
C ASP A 117 -9.26 5.65 21.53
N ASP A 118 -8.66 5.34 22.68
CA ASP A 118 -7.59 4.34 22.77
C ASP A 118 -8.07 2.93 22.37
N ALA A 119 -9.31 2.56 22.70
CA ALA A 119 -9.89 1.28 22.33
C ALA A 119 -10.23 1.23 20.82
N VAL A 120 -10.86 2.28 20.30
CA VAL A 120 -11.20 2.38 18.87
C VAL A 120 -9.93 2.36 18.00
N ARG A 121 -8.93 3.20 18.35
CA ARG A 121 -7.65 3.27 17.62
C ARG A 121 -6.93 1.92 17.58
N THR A 122 -7.00 1.17 18.68
CA THR A 122 -6.38 -0.14 18.80
C THR A 122 -7.06 -1.18 17.91
N VAL A 123 -8.39 -1.15 17.79
CA VAL A 123 -9.15 -2.01 16.88
C VAL A 123 -8.85 -1.68 15.42
N SER A 124 -8.81 -0.39 15.05
CA SER A 124 -8.42 0.04 13.71
C SER A 124 -7.00 -0.41 13.37
N PHE A 125 -6.05 -0.29 14.30
CA PHE A 125 -4.68 -0.76 14.11
C PHE A 125 -4.62 -2.27 13.92
N LEU A 126 -5.37 -3.06 14.70
CA LEU A 126 -5.47 -4.51 14.50
C LEU A 126 -5.92 -4.87 13.08
N MET A 127 -7.01 -4.25 12.60
CA MET A 127 -7.54 -4.53 11.25
C MET A 127 -6.52 -4.18 10.16
N CYS A 128 -5.87 -3.02 10.27
CA CYS A 128 -4.85 -2.62 9.31
C CYS A 128 -3.61 -3.55 9.35
N SER A 129 -3.15 -3.95 10.54
CA SER A 129 -2.04 -4.90 10.67
C SER A 129 -2.37 -6.25 10.05
N GLU A 130 -3.56 -6.79 10.29
CA GLU A 130 -4.00 -8.06 9.70
C GLU A 130 -4.17 -7.97 8.18
N ALA A 131 -4.63 -6.82 7.66
CA ALA A 131 -4.69 -6.58 6.22
C ALA A 131 -3.30 -6.55 5.59
N VAL A 132 -2.32 -5.92 6.24
CA VAL A 132 -0.92 -5.88 5.77
C VAL A 132 -0.28 -7.28 5.84
N ASP A 133 -0.49 -8.03 6.91
CA ASP A 133 0.05 -9.38 7.04
C ASP A 133 -0.54 -10.34 5.98
N ARG A 134 -1.82 -10.16 5.62
CA ARG A 134 -2.43 -10.84 4.49
C ARG A 134 -1.78 -10.43 3.17
N ALA A 135 -1.59 -9.12 2.93
CA ALA A 135 -0.95 -8.62 1.71
C ALA A 135 0.50 -9.09 1.53
N ARG A 136 1.21 -9.38 2.63
CA ARG A 136 2.57 -9.96 2.60
C ARG A 136 2.58 -11.47 2.35
N SER A 137 1.52 -12.15 2.74
CA SER A 137 1.41 -13.62 2.67
C SER A 137 0.78 -14.09 1.37
N THR A 138 -0.02 -13.24 0.70
CA THR A 138 -0.44 -13.45 -0.68
C THR A 138 0.75 -13.10 -1.59
N PRO A 139 1.18 -13.98 -2.51
CA PRO A 139 2.05 -13.59 -3.60
C PRO A 139 1.49 -12.34 -4.28
N VAL A 140 2.31 -11.51 -4.92
CA VAL A 140 1.79 -10.46 -5.82
C VAL A 140 1.09 -11.17 -6.98
N GLU A 141 -0.14 -11.62 -6.74
CA GLU A 141 -1.08 -12.06 -7.76
C GLU A 141 -1.31 -10.81 -8.60
N GLY A 142 -0.91 -10.89 -9.86
CA GLY A 142 -1.17 -9.83 -10.82
C GLY A 142 -2.65 -9.49 -10.74
N ASP A 143 -2.95 -8.23 -10.49
CA ASP A 143 -4.30 -7.68 -10.54
C ASP A 143 -5.02 -8.27 -11.78
N GLU A 144 -5.96 -9.18 -11.52
CA GLU A 144 -6.91 -9.78 -12.47
C GLU A 144 -6.41 -9.83 -13.93
N GLU A 145 -5.41 -10.67 -14.21
CA GLU A 145 -5.01 -11.00 -15.60
C GLU A 145 -5.45 -12.41 -16.03
N ALA A 146 -6.34 -13.06 -15.27
CA ALA A 146 -6.82 -14.42 -15.56
C ALA A 146 -8.32 -14.50 -15.92
N ALA A 147 -9.02 -13.38 -16.05
CA ALA A 147 -10.44 -13.35 -16.37
C ALA A 147 -10.75 -12.43 -17.57
N ASP A 148 -10.07 -12.65 -18.68
CA ASP A 148 -10.60 -12.29 -20.01
C ASP A 148 -9.93 -13.17 -21.07
N ASP A 149 -10.15 -14.48 -20.93
CA ASP A 149 -10.02 -15.40 -22.04
C ASP A 149 -11.31 -15.25 -22.87
N HIS A 150 -11.16 -14.70 -24.08
CA HIS A 150 -12.18 -14.52 -25.13
C HIS A 150 -13.09 -13.28 -25.10
N ALA A 151 -12.53 -12.12 -25.43
CA ALA A 151 -13.23 -11.13 -26.28
C ALA A 151 -12.23 -10.27 -27.08
N ASP A 152 -12.06 -10.63 -28.35
CA ASP A 152 -11.78 -9.76 -29.51
C ASP A 152 -11.21 -8.35 -29.23
N LEU A 153 -9.92 -8.27 -28.89
CA LEU A 153 -9.14 -7.03 -28.97
C LEU A 153 -8.12 -7.19 -30.08
N GLY A 154 -8.22 -6.28 -31.06
CA GLY A 154 -7.49 -6.30 -32.32
C GLY A 154 -5.98 -6.35 -32.20
N GLU A 155 -5.37 -6.59 -33.36
CA GLU A 155 -3.98 -6.84 -33.76
C GLU A 155 -2.87 -5.92 -33.19
N SER A 156 -2.92 -5.55 -31.91
CA SER A 156 -1.78 -4.96 -31.19
C SER A 156 -0.81 -6.10 -30.87
N ALA A 157 0.39 -6.05 -31.44
CA ALA A 157 1.43 -7.05 -31.23
C ALA A 157 1.61 -7.36 -29.73
N ARG A 158 1.29 -8.60 -29.37
CA ARG A 158 1.41 -9.12 -28.01
C ARG A 158 2.89 -9.04 -27.58
N LYS A 159 3.21 -8.14 -26.65
CA LYS A 159 4.58 -7.93 -26.12
C LYS A 159 5.25 -9.26 -25.76
N SER A 160 6.44 -9.48 -26.30
CA SER A 160 7.23 -10.72 -26.16
C SER A 160 8.23 -10.62 -25.00
N ALA A 161 8.82 -9.44 -24.84
CA ALA A 161 9.79 -9.09 -23.81
C ALA A 161 9.65 -7.62 -23.39
N LEU A 162 10.02 -7.31 -22.16
CA LEU A 162 10.10 -5.95 -21.64
C LEU A 162 11.42 -5.77 -20.87
N SER A 163 12.02 -4.60 -21.00
CA SER A 163 13.21 -4.21 -20.23
C SER A 163 12.79 -3.23 -19.13
N PHE A 164 13.21 -3.49 -17.90
CA PHE A 164 13.01 -2.60 -16.76
C PHE A 164 14.34 -1.99 -16.37
N THR A 165 14.40 -0.67 -16.24
CA THR A 165 15.62 0.05 -15.85
C THR A 165 15.35 1.05 -14.73
N ASP A 166 16.42 1.49 -14.07
CA ASP A 166 16.38 2.60 -13.11
C ASP A 166 17.51 3.62 -13.37
N ASP A 167 17.48 4.75 -12.66
CA ASP A 167 18.47 5.82 -12.81
C ASP A 167 19.85 5.52 -12.18
N LYS A 168 20.04 4.31 -11.64
CA LYS A 168 21.27 3.79 -11.05
C LYS A 168 21.80 2.58 -11.81
N ASP A 169 21.56 2.56 -13.12
CA ASP A 169 22.03 1.52 -14.04
C ASP A 169 21.57 0.10 -13.68
N GLY A 170 20.49 -0.02 -12.89
CA GLY A 170 19.84 -1.29 -12.62
C GLY A 170 19.02 -1.73 -13.83
N GLU A 171 19.13 -2.99 -14.23
CA GLU A 171 18.37 -3.57 -15.34
C GLU A 171 17.77 -4.91 -14.95
N LYS A 172 16.53 -5.17 -15.37
CA LYS A 172 15.87 -6.47 -15.28
C LYS A 172 15.03 -6.70 -16.52
N LYS A 173 15.22 -7.84 -17.19
CA LYS A 173 14.38 -8.23 -18.34
C LYS A 173 13.24 -9.14 -17.89
N TRP A 174 12.06 -8.91 -18.46
CA TRP A 174 10.90 -9.77 -18.34
C TRP A 174 10.62 -10.43 -19.69
N LEU A 175 10.30 -11.73 -19.65
CA LEU A 175 9.91 -12.52 -20.81
C LEU A 175 8.51 -13.06 -20.59
N ARG A 176 7.70 -13.05 -21.66
CA ARG A 176 6.29 -13.47 -21.61
C ARG A 176 6.09 -14.89 -21.08
N ASP A 177 7.00 -15.80 -21.38
CA ASP A 177 6.92 -17.22 -20.98
C ASP A 177 7.25 -17.44 -19.49
N GLY A 178 7.54 -16.37 -18.74
CA GLY A 178 7.78 -16.42 -17.31
C GLY A 178 6.52 -16.70 -16.49
N PRO A 179 6.66 -17.24 -15.28
CA PRO A 179 5.53 -17.60 -14.41
C PRO A 179 4.80 -16.40 -13.78
N ARG A 180 5.30 -15.17 -13.96
CA ARG A 180 4.75 -13.95 -13.36
C ARG A 180 4.49 -12.90 -14.43
N THR A 181 3.46 -12.09 -14.21
CA THR A 181 3.11 -10.99 -15.11
C THR A 181 4.19 -9.89 -15.10
N ALA A 182 4.32 -9.14 -16.19
CA ALA A 182 5.35 -8.10 -16.29
C ALA A 182 5.20 -7.04 -15.20
N SER A 183 3.94 -6.62 -14.94
CA SER A 183 3.60 -5.68 -13.86
C SER A 183 4.10 -6.16 -12.49
N ALA A 184 3.90 -7.44 -12.16
CA ALA A 184 4.35 -7.98 -10.88
C ALA A 184 5.88 -7.99 -10.77
N VAL A 185 6.58 -8.37 -11.84
CA VAL A 185 8.05 -8.41 -11.87
C VAL A 185 8.66 -7.00 -11.83
N PHE A 186 8.00 -6.02 -12.47
CA PHE A 186 8.38 -4.61 -12.40
C PHE A 186 8.24 -4.06 -10.98
N TRP A 187 7.11 -4.29 -10.31
CA TRP A 187 6.93 -3.79 -8.94
C TRP A 187 7.88 -4.43 -7.92
N GLU A 188 8.26 -5.70 -8.13
CA GLU A 188 9.34 -6.35 -7.36
C GLU A 188 10.69 -5.66 -7.61
N PHE A 189 11.03 -5.37 -8.88
CA PHE A 189 12.23 -4.63 -9.23
C PHE A 189 12.29 -3.25 -8.57
N VAL A 190 11.19 -2.50 -8.61
CA VAL A 190 11.07 -1.21 -7.91
C VAL A 190 11.27 -1.39 -6.40
N ALA A 191 10.66 -2.39 -5.80
CA ALA A 191 10.71 -2.60 -4.35
C ALA A 191 12.14 -2.94 -3.84
N ASP A 192 12.90 -3.68 -4.66
CA ASP A 192 14.29 -4.05 -4.38
C ASP A 192 15.28 -2.89 -4.58
N ARG A 193 14.94 -1.95 -5.46
CA ARG A 193 15.88 -0.91 -5.94
C ARG A 193 15.57 0.49 -5.45
N SER A 194 14.33 0.76 -5.03
CA SER A 194 13.90 2.09 -4.61
C SER A 194 14.65 2.54 -3.36
N ALA A 195 15.25 3.72 -3.47
CA ALA A 195 16.02 4.38 -2.42
C ALA A 195 15.84 5.89 -2.54
N GLY A 196 16.25 6.66 -1.53
CA GLY A 196 16.09 8.13 -1.54
C GLY A 196 16.86 8.84 -2.65
N ASP A 197 17.78 8.14 -3.32
CA ASP A 197 18.52 8.61 -4.48
C ASP A 197 18.15 7.89 -5.78
N ASN A 198 17.25 6.90 -5.74
CA ASN A 198 16.78 6.10 -6.89
C ASN A 198 15.25 6.14 -6.95
N GLU A 199 14.74 7.11 -7.71
CA GLU A 199 13.30 7.45 -7.76
C GLU A 199 12.74 7.45 -9.19
N VAL A 200 13.54 7.08 -10.19
CA VAL A 200 13.15 7.01 -11.59
C VAL A 200 13.28 5.60 -12.12
N PHE A 201 12.18 5.06 -12.64
CA PHE A 201 12.09 3.69 -13.14
C PHE A 201 11.44 3.65 -14.51
N THR A 202 11.97 2.86 -15.43
CA THR A 202 11.49 2.79 -16.81
C THR A 202 11.05 1.37 -17.14
N ILE A 203 9.99 1.27 -17.95
CA ILE A 203 9.60 0.05 -18.67
C ILE A 203 9.70 0.35 -20.16
N GLU A 204 10.46 -0.46 -20.88
CA GLU A 204 10.68 -0.31 -22.32
C GLU A 204 10.26 -1.57 -23.06
N ASP A 205 9.54 -1.37 -24.16
CA ASP A 205 9.33 -2.34 -25.21
C ASP A 205 10.25 -1.95 -26.38
N GLU A 206 11.44 -2.56 -26.41
CA GLU A 206 12.47 -2.27 -27.42
C GLU A 206 11.98 -2.63 -28.84
N GLU A 207 11.13 -3.66 -28.98
CA GLU A 207 10.62 -4.11 -30.28
C GLU A 207 9.64 -3.09 -30.88
N LEU A 208 8.79 -2.50 -30.04
CA LEU A 208 7.81 -1.49 -30.44
C LEU A 208 8.34 -0.05 -30.35
N GLY A 209 9.54 0.15 -29.80
CA GLY A 209 10.16 1.47 -29.63
C GLY A 209 9.32 2.40 -28.74
N GLU A 210 8.67 1.84 -27.72
CA GLU A 210 7.84 2.57 -26.77
C GLU A 210 8.23 2.26 -25.32
N GLY A 211 7.93 3.18 -24.43
CA GLY A 211 8.25 3.01 -23.02
C GLY A 211 7.46 3.94 -22.11
N ILE A 212 7.51 3.67 -20.81
CA ILE A 212 7.05 4.56 -19.77
C ILE A 212 8.14 4.77 -18.73
N GLN A 213 8.24 5.99 -18.21
CA GLN A 213 9.17 6.36 -17.16
C GLN A 213 8.41 6.95 -15.98
N LEU A 214 8.52 6.34 -14.82
CA LEU A 214 7.87 6.74 -13.58
C LEU A 214 8.83 7.64 -12.80
N HIS A 215 8.35 8.79 -12.33
CA HIS A 215 9.12 9.74 -11.54
C HIS A 215 8.49 9.88 -10.15
N PHE A 216 8.96 9.08 -9.18
CA PHE A 216 8.36 9.08 -7.85
C PHE A 216 8.56 10.42 -7.11
N TYR A 217 9.69 11.09 -7.33
CA TYR A 217 9.98 12.40 -6.75
C TYR A 217 9.01 13.51 -7.21
N ALA A 218 8.34 13.33 -8.36
CA ALA A 218 7.46 14.32 -8.97
C ALA A 218 5.99 13.88 -9.05
N ASP A 219 5.65 12.70 -8.52
CA ASP A 219 4.34 12.07 -8.69
C ASP A 219 3.85 12.16 -10.14
N SER A 220 4.72 11.78 -11.09
CA SER A 220 4.45 11.86 -12.52
C SER A 220 4.95 10.64 -13.29
N ILE A 221 4.43 10.49 -14.50
CA ILE A 221 4.87 9.49 -15.46
C ILE A 221 5.11 10.17 -16.81
N ALA A 222 6.09 9.69 -17.56
CA ALA A 222 6.24 10.00 -18.97
C ALA A 222 5.93 8.76 -19.79
N ARG A 223 5.27 8.93 -20.94
CA ARG A 223 5.26 7.93 -22.01
C ARG A 223 6.19 8.39 -23.12
N ILE A 224 6.92 7.44 -23.68
CA ILE A 224 7.98 7.67 -24.66
C ILE A 224 7.62 6.82 -25.88
N THR A 225 7.57 7.45 -27.05
CA THR A 225 7.29 6.76 -28.31
C THR A 225 8.32 7.17 -29.36
N THR A 226 8.82 6.21 -30.11
CA THR A 226 9.71 6.47 -31.24
C THR A 226 8.89 7.05 -32.40
N VAL A 227 9.18 8.29 -32.78
CA VAL A 227 8.53 9.00 -33.91
C VAL A 227 9.25 8.68 -35.22
N ARG A 228 10.58 8.57 -35.17
CA ARG A 228 11.41 8.16 -36.30
C ARG A 228 12.52 7.25 -35.81
N PRO A 229 12.64 6.02 -36.37
CA PRO A 229 13.80 5.19 -36.11
C PRO A 229 15.07 5.88 -36.61
N GLY A 230 16.18 5.71 -35.90
CA GLY A 230 17.46 6.21 -36.34
C GLY A 230 17.96 5.44 -37.56
N GLU A 231 18.38 6.13 -38.62
CA GLU A 231 19.07 5.52 -39.76
C GLU A 231 20.58 5.81 -39.68
N ALA A 232 21.38 4.78 -39.98
CA ALA A 232 22.82 4.87 -40.28
C ALA A 232 23.64 5.81 -39.36
N GLY A 233 23.54 5.64 -38.05
CA GLY A 233 24.32 6.40 -37.05
C GLY A 233 23.67 7.71 -36.58
N SER A 234 22.42 7.98 -36.96
CA SER A 234 21.61 9.06 -36.40
C SER A 234 20.78 8.55 -35.22
N ASP A 235 20.65 9.34 -34.16
CA ASP A 235 19.83 8.96 -33.01
C ASP A 235 18.34 8.92 -33.38
N PRO A 236 17.58 7.94 -32.87
CA PRO A 236 16.13 7.90 -33.01
C PRO A 236 15.47 9.15 -32.42
N GLN A 237 14.40 9.60 -33.07
CA GLN A 237 13.62 10.74 -32.59
C GLN A 237 12.47 10.24 -31.70
N TYR A 238 12.48 10.66 -30.44
CA TYR A 238 11.44 10.31 -29.48
C TYR A 238 10.42 11.44 -29.26
N ARG A 239 9.18 11.07 -28.98
CA ARG A 239 8.16 11.93 -28.41
C ARG A 239 7.96 11.52 -26.96
N VAL A 240 8.07 12.50 -26.07
CA VAL A 240 7.86 12.33 -24.63
C VAL A 240 6.64 13.13 -24.20
N GLU A 241 5.72 12.50 -23.49
CA GLU A 241 4.52 13.15 -22.97
C GLU A 241 4.32 12.79 -21.51
N TYR A 242 4.00 13.79 -20.70
CA TYR A 242 3.94 13.68 -19.24
C TYR A 242 2.51 13.67 -18.72
N SER A 243 2.27 12.94 -17.65
CA SER A 243 1.03 12.99 -16.89
C SER A 243 1.33 13.00 -15.38
N LEU A 244 0.47 13.66 -14.61
CA LEU A 244 0.54 13.64 -13.15
C LEU A 244 -0.21 12.42 -12.64
N VAL A 245 0.35 11.76 -11.62
CA VAL A 245 -0.16 10.49 -11.09
C VAL A 245 -0.59 10.66 -9.64
N ASP A 246 -1.79 10.17 -9.31
CA ASP A 246 -2.34 10.20 -7.95
C ASP A 246 -2.00 8.93 -7.16
N GLY A 247 -0.88 8.98 -6.45
CA GLY A 247 -0.46 7.90 -5.55
C GLY A 247 -0.13 6.59 -6.27
N LEU A 248 0.11 5.53 -5.51
CA LEU A 248 0.58 4.26 -6.06
C LEU A 248 -0.47 3.57 -6.92
N GLY A 249 -1.76 3.66 -6.57
CA GLY A 249 -2.85 3.09 -7.37
C GLY A 249 -2.89 3.65 -8.80
N GLY A 250 -2.62 4.96 -8.96
CA GLY A 250 -2.50 5.58 -10.28
C GLY A 250 -1.35 4.99 -11.09
N TYR A 251 -0.18 4.80 -10.47
CA TYR A 251 0.95 4.17 -11.15
C TYR A 251 0.68 2.72 -11.54
N ARG A 252 0.07 1.92 -10.64
CA ARG A 252 -0.27 0.53 -10.92
C ARG A 252 -1.20 0.39 -12.12
N ASN A 253 -2.20 1.27 -12.20
CA ASN A 253 -3.13 1.30 -13.33
C ASN A 253 -2.40 1.61 -14.65
N LEU A 254 -1.54 2.63 -14.65
CA LEU A 254 -0.79 3.04 -15.85
C LEU A 254 0.22 1.97 -16.29
N VAL A 255 0.94 1.35 -15.34
CA VAL A 255 1.85 0.24 -15.62
C VAL A 255 1.08 -0.95 -16.21
N SER A 256 -0.05 -1.32 -15.60
CA SER A 256 -0.89 -2.42 -16.10
C SER A 256 -1.42 -2.14 -17.51
N ALA A 257 -1.91 -0.93 -17.76
CA ALA A 257 -2.37 -0.52 -19.09
C ALA A 257 -1.23 -0.59 -20.13
N PHE A 258 -0.05 -0.07 -19.80
CA PHE A 258 1.11 -0.13 -20.70
C PHE A 258 1.59 -1.55 -20.98
N VAL A 259 1.63 -2.41 -19.96
CA VAL A 259 2.02 -3.82 -20.11
C VAL A 259 1.04 -4.56 -21.02
N ARG A 260 -0.26 -4.26 -20.93
CA ARG A 260 -1.31 -4.94 -21.72
C ARG A 260 -1.40 -4.44 -23.16
N GLY A 261 -1.25 -3.15 -23.41
CA GLY A 261 -1.53 -2.56 -24.72
C GLY A 261 -0.66 -1.36 -25.10
N GLY A 262 0.48 -1.18 -24.45
CA GLY A 262 1.47 -0.18 -24.82
C GLY A 262 1.04 1.26 -24.60
N CYS A 263 1.70 2.19 -25.27
CA CYS A 263 1.37 3.61 -25.18
C CYS A 263 -0.03 3.92 -25.71
N ALA A 264 -0.57 3.11 -26.62
CA ALA A 264 -1.95 3.24 -27.13
C ALA A 264 -2.99 3.04 -26.01
N ALA A 265 -2.80 2.04 -25.15
CA ALA A 265 -3.69 1.79 -24.01
C ALA A 265 -3.66 2.93 -22.96
N LEU A 266 -2.60 3.75 -22.95
CA LEU A 266 -2.47 4.88 -22.03
C LEU A 266 -3.29 6.11 -22.43
N GLU A 267 -3.78 6.20 -23.67
CA GLU A 267 -4.46 7.39 -24.18
C GLU A 267 -5.68 7.77 -23.32
N GLN A 268 -6.45 6.77 -22.89
CA GLN A 268 -7.64 6.95 -22.05
C GLN A 268 -7.34 7.38 -20.60
N HIS A 269 -6.06 7.35 -20.19
CA HIS A 269 -5.63 7.72 -18.84
C HIS A 269 -5.05 9.15 -18.78
N GLY A 270 -5.25 9.94 -19.84
CA GLY A 270 -4.84 11.34 -19.95
C GLY A 270 -5.65 12.30 -19.06
N PRO A 271 -5.16 13.54 -18.85
CA PRO A 271 -4.46 14.33 -19.87
C PRO A 271 -2.94 14.09 -19.95
N TRP A 272 -2.42 14.07 -21.18
CA TRP A 272 -0.98 13.99 -21.50
C TRP A 272 -0.47 15.35 -21.97
N MET A 273 0.70 15.76 -21.49
CA MET A 273 1.31 17.06 -21.76
C MET A 273 2.66 16.86 -22.46
N SER A 274 2.81 17.33 -23.69
CA SER A 274 4.09 17.28 -24.42
C SER A 274 5.01 18.46 -24.07
N ASP A 275 4.46 19.55 -23.53
CA ASP A 275 5.23 20.73 -23.11
C ASP A 275 5.64 20.63 -21.62
N VAL A 276 6.95 20.69 -21.36
CA VAL A 276 7.53 20.57 -20.02
C VAL A 276 7.14 21.74 -19.10
N ALA A 277 6.99 22.95 -19.64
CA ALA A 277 6.59 24.11 -18.85
C ALA A 277 5.12 24.03 -18.43
N ASP A 278 4.25 23.49 -19.29
CA ASP A 278 2.86 23.22 -18.95
C ASP A 278 2.75 22.13 -17.88
N PHE A 279 3.53 21.07 -18.00
CA PHE A 279 3.65 20.02 -16.99
C PHE A 279 4.10 20.59 -15.63
N GLU A 280 5.19 21.35 -15.59
CA GLU A 280 5.68 21.96 -14.35
C GLU A 280 4.67 22.95 -13.74
N ARG A 281 3.91 23.66 -14.58
CA ARG A 281 2.83 24.53 -14.09
C ARG A 281 1.69 23.73 -13.47
N ALA A 282 1.30 22.61 -14.09
CA ALA A 282 0.30 21.70 -13.54
C ALA A 282 0.77 21.10 -12.20
N ARG A 283 2.03 20.67 -12.13
CA ARG A 283 2.65 20.14 -10.91
C ARG A 283 2.61 21.13 -9.75
N ARG A 284 3.09 22.36 -9.96
CA ARG A 284 3.07 23.42 -8.93
C ARG A 284 1.66 23.76 -8.46
N ARG A 285 0.66 23.71 -9.35
CA ARG A 285 -0.74 23.94 -8.97
C ARG A 285 -1.30 22.83 -8.08
N ARG A 286 -0.81 21.60 -8.23
CA ARG A 286 -1.18 20.46 -7.41
C ARG A 286 -0.51 20.53 -6.05
N ASP A 287 0.79 20.84 -6.00
CA ASP A 287 1.55 20.95 -4.74
C ASP A 287 1.06 22.08 -3.82
N ALA A 288 0.38 23.08 -4.40
CA ALA A 288 -0.22 24.18 -3.66
C ALA A 288 -1.61 23.86 -3.05
N ARG A 289 -2.16 22.66 -3.26
CA ARG A 289 -3.45 22.21 -2.73
C ARG A 289 -3.27 21.26 -1.56
#